data_AF-A0A9P6PRG5-F1
#
_entry.id   AF-A0A9P6PRG5-F1
#
_cell.length_a   1.000
_cell.length_b   1.000
_cell.length_c   1.000
_cell.angle_alpha   90.00
_cell.angle_beta   90.00
_cell.angle_gamma   90.00
#
_symmetry.space_group_name_H-M   'P 1'
#
loop_
_entity.id
_entity.type
_entity.pdbx_description
1 polymer ?
#
loop_
_entity_poly.entity_id
_entity_poly.type
_entity_poly.pdbx_seq_one_letter_code
_entity_poly.pdbx_strand_id
1 'polypeptide(L)'
;MTKTLSLLCLISSELSSNAFKVKIDVTSDVSDLKDVVIVENPRAFEHIDANDLVLWHVTIPVDEDVEDEIITTDKVNAKRLLKGTGALSKKASGT
;
A
#
# COMPACT_ATOMS: atom_id res chain seq x y z
N MET A 1 -3.02 -12.90 21.93
CA MET A 1 -4.07 -12.24 21.14
C MET A 1 -3.38 -11.37 20.12
N THR A 2 -3.56 -11.66 18.84
CA THR A 2 -3.08 -10.88 17.71
C THR A 2 -4.01 -9.71 17.45
N LYS A 3 -3.47 -8.52 17.19
CA LYS A 3 -4.27 -7.31 16.93
C LYS A 3 -4.27 -7.06 15.43
N THR A 4 -5.44 -6.99 14.84
CA THR A 4 -5.58 -6.81 13.38
C THR A 4 -5.79 -5.34 13.04
N LEU A 5 -5.12 -4.88 11.98
CA LEU A 5 -5.33 -3.60 11.33
C LEU A 5 -6.16 -3.81 10.06
N SER A 6 -7.10 -2.88 9.81
CA SER A 6 -7.81 -2.79 8.54
C SER A 6 -7.25 -1.62 7.75
N LEU A 7 -6.80 -1.89 6.53
CA LEU A 7 -6.29 -0.92 5.57
C LEU A 7 -7.26 -0.80 4.40
N LEU A 8 -7.40 0.41 3.86
CA LEU A 8 -8.08 0.64 2.59
C LEU A 8 -6.99 0.86 1.54
N CYS A 9 -6.96 -0.01 0.53
CA CYS A 9 -5.96 -0.04 -0.51
C CYS A 9 -6.57 0.47 -1.81
N LEU A 10 -5.85 1.37 -2.48
CA LEU A 10 -6.23 1.92 -3.77
C LEU A 10 -5.14 1.60 -4.79
N ILE A 11 -5.57 1.19 -5.99
CA ILE A 11 -4.66 1.00 -7.12
C ILE A 11 -4.45 2.35 -7.79
N SER A 12 -3.19 2.71 -8.06
CA SER A 12 -2.89 3.96 -8.76
C SER A 12 -3.59 3.98 -10.11
N SER A 13 -4.21 5.11 -10.47
CA SER A 13 -4.99 5.31 -11.70
C SER A 13 -6.39 4.69 -11.70
N GLU A 14 -6.88 4.18 -10.56
CA GLU A 14 -8.27 3.79 -10.38
C GLU A 14 -9.08 4.89 -9.65
N LEU A 15 -10.40 4.78 -9.69
CA LEU A 15 -11.31 5.61 -8.89
C LEU A 15 -11.17 5.28 -7.41
N SER A 16 -11.29 6.29 -6.54
CA SER A 16 -11.38 6.11 -5.07
C SER A 16 -12.42 5.06 -4.68
N SER A 17 -13.53 5.00 -5.40
CA SER A 17 -14.64 4.06 -5.23
C SER A 17 -14.25 2.59 -5.46
N ASN A 18 -13.14 2.33 -6.17
CA ASN A 18 -12.60 0.98 -6.39
C ASN A 18 -11.62 0.54 -5.30
N ALA A 19 -11.45 1.34 -4.24
CA ALA A 19 -10.61 0.96 -3.12
C ALA A 19 -11.14 -0.30 -2.43
N PHE A 20 -10.23 -1.19 -2.04
CA PHE A 20 -10.56 -2.47 -1.44
C PHE A 20 -9.93 -2.61 -0.06
N LYS A 21 -10.57 -3.40 0.80
CA LYS A 21 -10.15 -3.56 2.19
C LYS A 21 -9.16 -4.71 2.32
N VAL A 22 -8.05 -4.45 3.01
CA VAL A 22 -7.07 -5.47 3.42
C VAL A 22 -7.06 -5.57 4.94
N LYS A 23 -6.93 -6.79 5.48
CA LYS A 23 -6.76 -7.04 6.91
C LYS A 23 -5.42 -7.71 7.14
N ILE A 24 -4.65 -7.20 8.11
CA ILE A 24 -3.33 -7.73 8.44
C ILE A 24 -3.07 -7.62 9.94
N ASP A 25 -2.22 -8.48 10.49
CA ASP A 25 -1.77 -8.33 11.87
C ASP A 25 -0.86 -7.11 12.03
N VAL A 26 -0.96 -6.40 13.16
CA VAL A 26 -0.13 -5.21 13.43
C VAL A 26 1.35 -5.51 13.59
N THR A 27 1.74 -6.77 13.81
CA THR A 27 3.12 -7.21 13.92
C THR A 27 3.71 -7.69 12.59
N SER A 28 2.88 -7.85 11.55
CA SER A 28 3.31 -8.18 10.20
C SER A 28 4.09 -7.03 9.56
N ASP A 29 4.98 -7.37 8.63
CA ASP A 29 5.78 -6.39 7.91
C ASP A 29 5.20 -6.05 6.53
N VAL A 30 5.91 -5.19 5.79
CA VAL A 30 5.45 -4.70 4.47
C VAL A 30 5.45 -5.82 3.41
N SER A 31 6.28 -6.85 3.59
CA SER A 31 6.32 -8.02 2.70
C SER A 31 5.05 -8.84 2.88
N ASP A 32 4.67 -9.13 4.13
CA ASP A 32 3.39 -9.77 4.44
C ASP A 32 2.22 -8.96 3.88
N LEU A 33 2.28 -7.63 3.97
CA LEU A 33 1.25 -6.75 3.41
C LEU A 33 1.15 -6.87 1.89
N LYS A 34 2.28 -6.96 1.18
CA LYS A 34 2.29 -7.14 -0.28
C LYS A 34 1.64 -8.47 -0.68
N ASP A 35 1.93 -9.54 0.05
CA ASP A 35 1.34 -10.86 -0.18
C ASP A 35 -0.19 -10.81 -0.02
N VAL A 36 -0.67 -10.22 1.07
CA VAL A 36 -2.11 -10.12 1.34
C VAL A 36 -2.80 -9.24 0.29
N VAL A 37 -2.20 -8.13 -0.14
CA VAL A 37 -2.79 -7.22 -1.15
C VAL A 37 -3.07 -7.95 -2.47
N ILE A 38 -2.15 -8.79 -2.93
CA ILE A 38 -2.31 -9.54 -4.18
C ILE A 38 -3.42 -10.59 -4.05
N VAL A 39 -3.49 -11.28 -2.92
CA VAL A 39 -4.51 -12.30 -2.65
C VAL A 39 -5.92 -11.70 -2.60
N GLU A 40 -6.07 -10.49 -2.06
CA GLU A 40 -7.37 -9.81 -1.93
C GLU A 40 -7.90 -9.27 -3.28
N ASN A 41 -7.03 -9.01 -4.27
CA ASN A 41 -7.45 -8.56 -5.60
C ASN A 41 -6.72 -9.32 -6.73
N PRO A 42 -6.97 -10.63 -6.88
CA PRO A 42 -6.19 -11.49 -7.77
C PRO A 42 -6.36 -11.13 -9.25
N ARG A 43 -7.46 -10.48 -9.63
CA ARG A 43 -7.69 -10.02 -11.01
C ARG A 43 -6.82 -8.82 -11.37
N ALA A 44 -6.64 -7.88 -10.45
CA ALA A 44 -5.79 -6.72 -10.69
C ALA A 44 -4.30 -7.08 -10.69
N PHE A 45 -3.93 -8.20 -10.05
CA PHE A 45 -2.55 -8.61 -9.82
C PHE A 45 -2.21 -10.00 -10.39
N GLU A 46 -2.98 -10.51 -11.36
CA GLU A 46 -2.88 -11.90 -11.87
C GLU A 46 -1.47 -12.32 -12.35
N HIS A 47 -0.65 -11.34 -12.76
CA HIS A 47 0.70 -11.55 -13.28
C HIS A 47 1.76 -10.70 -12.56
N ILE A 48 1.45 -10.23 -11.36
CA ILE A 48 2.34 -9.39 -10.56
C ILE A 48 2.75 -10.18 -9.33
N ASP A 49 4.05 -10.35 -9.12
CA ASP A 49 4.58 -10.93 -7.88
C ASP A 49 4.55 -9.89 -6.75
N ALA A 50 4.38 -10.35 -5.50
CA ALA A 50 4.36 -9.48 -4.31
C ALA A 50 5.60 -8.60 -4.18
N ASN A 51 6.76 -9.12 -4.60
CA ASN A 51 8.02 -8.39 -4.58
C ASN A 51 8.01 -7.18 -5.52
N ASP A 52 7.30 -7.28 -6.65
CA ASP A 52 7.21 -6.21 -7.66
C ASP A 52 6.18 -5.14 -7.30
N LEU A 53 5.30 -5.41 -6.32
CA LEU A 53 4.32 -4.45 -5.86
C LEU A 53 4.99 -3.28 -5.12
N VAL A 54 4.70 -2.05 -5.55
CA VAL A 54 5.15 -0.83 -4.87
C VAL A 54 4.01 -0.27 -4.04
N LEU A 55 4.16 -0.30 -2.72
CA LEU A 55 3.16 0.22 -1.79
C LEU A 55 3.50 1.65 -1.33
N TRP A 56 2.49 2.51 -1.33
CA TRP A 56 2.61 3.89 -0.86
C TRP A 56 1.65 4.12 0.30
N HIS A 57 2.15 4.74 1.37
CA HIS A 57 1.29 5.34 2.38
C HIS A 57 0.88 6.72 1.88
N VAL A 58 -0.43 6.90 1.69
CA VAL A 58 -1.04 8.13 1.18
C VAL A 58 -1.95 8.73 2.23
N THR A 59 -1.95 10.05 2.33
CA THR A 59 -3.01 10.80 3.02
C THR A 59 -3.87 11.46 1.96
N ILE A 60 -5.07 10.92 1.76
CA ILE A 60 -6.03 11.41 0.79
C ILE A 60 -6.94 12.41 1.52
N PRO A 61 -6.96 13.70 1.14
CA PRO A 61 -8.00 14.60 1.60
C PRO A 61 -9.31 14.13 0.96
N VAL A 62 -10.26 13.69 1.79
CA VAL A 62 -11.62 13.42 1.32
C VAL A 62 -12.36 14.73 1.47
N ASP A 63 -12.53 15.47 0.36
CA ASP A 63 -13.55 16.51 0.33
C ASP A 63 -14.90 15.80 0.28
N GLU A 64 -15.79 16.12 1.22
CA GLU A 64 -17.09 15.46 1.40
C GLU A 64 -18.00 15.57 0.15
N ASP A 65 -17.66 16.45 -0.80
CA ASP A 65 -18.40 16.71 -2.03
C ASP A 65 -17.90 15.93 -3.26
N VAL A 66 -16.85 15.10 -3.14
CA VAL A 66 -16.20 14.43 -4.29
C VAL A 66 -16.12 12.91 -4.08
N GLU A 67 -17.25 12.22 -4.29
CA GLU A 67 -17.33 10.76 -4.10
C GLU A 67 -16.60 9.94 -5.19
N ASP A 68 -16.21 10.54 -6.33
CA ASP A 68 -15.70 9.80 -7.50
C ASP A 68 -14.47 10.44 -8.17
N GLU A 69 -13.47 10.85 -7.40
CA GLU A 69 -12.22 11.33 -8.01
C GLU A 69 -11.26 10.17 -8.34
N ILE A 70 -10.70 10.18 -9.55
CA ILE A 70 -9.51 9.38 -9.85
C ILE A 70 -8.37 9.96 -9.02
N ILE A 71 -7.97 9.22 -7.99
CA ILE A 71 -6.82 9.55 -7.16
C ILE A 71 -5.59 8.97 -7.85
N THR A 72 -4.91 9.81 -8.62
CA THR A 72 -3.57 9.49 -9.11
C THR A 72 -2.55 9.79 -8.02
N THR A 73 -1.44 9.06 -8.03
CA THR A 73 -0.33 9.32 -7.10
C THR A 73 0.29 10.71 -7.27
N ASP A 74 -0.03 11.45 -8.34
CA ASP A 74 0.42 12.83 -8.58
C ASP A 74 -0.48 13.87 -7.91
N LYS A 75 -1.76 13.55 -7.66
CA LYS A 75 -2.71 14.43 -6.93
C LYS A 75 -2.53 14.33 -5.41
N VAL A 76 -1.96 13.24 -4.91
CA VAL A 76 -1.70 13.06 -3.48
C VAL A 76 -0.41 13.78 -3.09
N ASN A 77 -0.57 14.96 -2.49
CA ASN A 77 0.56 15.80 -2.04
C ASN A 77 1.42 15.18 -0.92
N ALA A 78 0.92 14.15 -0.23
CA ALA A 78 1.62 13.46 0.86
C ALA A 78 1.68 11.94 0.63
N LYS A 79 2.55 11.50 -0.29
CA LYS A 79 2.87 10.07 -0.49
C LYS A 79 4.23 9.71 0.11
N ARG A 80 4.28 8.59 0.84
CA ARG A 80 5.51 8.03 1.41
C ARG A 80 5.65 6.58 0.97
N LEU A 81 6.78 6.22 0.38
CA LEU A 81 7.05 4.85 -0.02
C LEU A 81 7.11 3.94 1.21
N LEU A 82 6.33 2.86 1.21
CA LEU A 82 6.43 1.80 2.21
C LEU A 82 7.58 0.88 1.80
N LYS A 83 8.65 0.89 2.60
CA LYS A 83 9.82 0.04 2.38
C LYS A 83 9.67 -1.24 3.19
N GLY A 84 10.02 -2.38 2.56
CA GLY A 84 10.25 -3.62 3.28
C GLY A 84 11.27 -3.42 4.40
N THR A 85 11.04 -4.05 5.55
CA THR A 85 11.96 -4.03 6.70
C THR A 85 13.17 -4.97 6.51
N GLY A 86 13.32 -5.59 5.34
CA GLY A 86 14.51 -6.36 4.95
C GLY A 86 15.73 -5.47 4.68
N ALA A 87 16.50 -5.20 5.74
CA ALA A 87 17.91 -4.78 5.76
C ALA A 87 18.46 -3.95 4.57
N LEU A 88 18.62 -2.64 4.77
CA LEU A 88 19.77 -1.89 4.25
C LEU A 88 20.30 -0.93 5.33
N SER A 89 20.83 -1.51 6.41
CA SER A 89 21.91 -0.86 7.14
C SER A 89 23.21 -1.18 6.40
N LYS A 90 23.53 -0.41 5.35
CA LYS A 90 24.94 -0.30 4.97
C LYS A 90 25.58 0.51 6.10
N LYS A 91 26.26 -0.19 7.01
CA LYS A 91 27.28 0.48 7.82
C LYS A 91 28.23 1.14 6.82
N ALA A 92 28.25 2.46 6.80
CA ALA A 92 29.36 3.19 6.22
C ALA A 92 30.59 2.80 7.06
N SER A 93 31.32 1.80 6.59
CA SER A 93 32.66 1.51 7.10
C SER A 93 33.55 2.59 6.52
N GLY A 94 33.87 3.58 7.35
CA GLY A 94 34.98 4.47 7.07
C GLY A 94 36.27 3.67 6.91
N THR A 95 37.05 4.02 5.90
CA THR A 95 38.50 3.91 5.90
C THR A 95 39.02 5.08 5.09
#